data_AF-A0A3P9P4J5-F1
#
_entry.id   AF-A0A3P9P4J5-F1
#
_cell.length_a   1.000
_cell.length_b   1.000
_cell.length_c   1.000
_cell.angle_alpha   90.00
_cell.angle_beta   90.00
_cell.angle_gamma   90.00
#
_symmetry.space_group_name_H-M   'P 1'
#
loop_
_entity.id
_entity.type
_entity.pdbx_description
1 polymer ?
#
loop_
_entity_poly.entity_id
_entity_poly.type
_entity_poly.pdbx_seq_one_letter_code
_entity_poly.pdbx_strand_id
1 'polypeptide(L)' 'PDMVQDFHVVRCFRCQSFQVQQVKKAKKWSCKLCGEKQSLLKEFGRGSGADCRRHVQKLNAMRGAKMEEQEAHTWSLW' A
#
# COMPACT_ATOMS: atom_id res chain seq x y z
N PRO A 1 -7.16 30.10 2.37
CA PRO A 1 -7.47 28.82 1.71
C PRO A 1 -6.78 27.67 2.47
N ASP A 2 -7.56 26.82 3.15
CA ASP A 2 -7.03 25.60 3.75
C ASP A 2 -6.37 24.75 2.66
N MET A 3 -5.05 24.57 2.73
CA MET A 3 -4.35 23.67 1.82
C MET A 3 -4.71 22.25 2.23
N VAL A 4 -5.74 21.68 1.58
CA VAL A 4 -6.07 20.26 1.75
C VAL A 4 -4.87 19.45 1.27
N GLN A 5 -4.22 18.78 2.21
CA GLN A 5 -3.08 17.95 1.91
C GLN A 5 -3.54 16.68 1.16
N ASP A 6 -3.03 16.50 -0.05
CA ASP A 6 -3.25 15.30 -0.86
C ASP A 6 -2.48 14.08 -0.32
N PHE A 7 -3.12 12.92 -0.39
CA PHE A 7 -2.53 11.62 -0.11
C PHE A 7 -2.70 10.70 -1.30
N HIS A 8 -1.81 9.73 -1.45
CA HIS A 8 -1.93 8.64 -2.41
C HIS A 8 -1.78 7.27 -1.74
N VAL A 9 -2.24 6.25 -2.45
CA VAL A 9 -2.10 4.85 -2.09
C VAL A 9 -0.95 4.25 -2.89
N VAL A 10 0.00 3.64 -2.20
CA VAL A 10 1.21 3.05 -2.80
C VAL A 10 1.32 1.59 -2.40
N ARG A 11 2.02 0.78 -3.20
CA ARG A 11 2.28 -0.65 -2.90
C ARG A 11 3.77 -0.88 -2.71
N CYS A 12 4.14 -1.53 -1.61
CA CYS A 12 5.53 -1.91 -1.37
C CYS A 12 6.01 -2.96 -2.36
N PHE A 13 7.19 -2.80 -2.99
CA PHE A 13 7.72 -3.81 -3.92
C PHE A 13 8.10 -5.13 -3.22
N ARG A 14 8.52 -5.08 -1.94
CA ARG A 14 8.98 -6.23 -1.16
C ARG A 14 7.83 -7.00 -0.54
N CYS A 15 7.18 -6.41 0.47
CA CYS A 15 6.13 -7.08 1.24
C CYS A 15 4.73 -6.96 0.61
N GLN A 16 4.62 -6.24 -0.51
CA GLN A 16 3.36 -6.03 -1.25
C GLN A 16 2.26 -5.28 -0.47
N SER A 17 2.53 -4.82 0.75
CA SER A 17 1.56 -4.04 1.54
C SER A 17 1.22 -2.72 0.86
N PHE A 18 -0.05 -2.35 0.95
CA PHE A 18 -0.54 -1.05 0.53
C PHE A 18 -0.45 -0.06 1.68
N GLN A 19 -0.04 1.17 1.39
CA GLN A 19 0.18 2.21 2.39
C GLN A 19 -0.31 3.56 1.90
N VAL A 20 -0.74 4.39 2.83
CA VAL A 20 -1.06 5.80 2.58
C VAL A 20 0.24 6.59 2.70
N GLN A 21 0.53 7.42 1.70
CA GLN A 21 1.63 8.38 1.76
C GLN A 21 1.11 9.77 1.40
N GLN A 22 1.66 10.78 2.07
CA GLN A 22 1.42 12.18 1.71
C GLN A 22 2.09 12.45 0.37
N VAL A 23 1.41 13.13 -0.55
CA VAL A 23 2.00 13.50 -1.83
C VAL A 23 3.09 14.54 -1.59
N LYS A 24 4.32 14.20 -1.99
CA LYS A 24 5.51 15.06 -1.87
C LYS A 24 6.17 15.19 -3.23
N LYS A 25 6.99 16.24 -3.42
CA LYS A 25 7.81 16.43 -4.63
C LYS A 25 8.79 15.27 -4.85
N ALA A 26 9.37 14.75 -3.76
CA ALA A 26 10.24 13.59 -3.81
C ALA A 26 9.43 12.30 -4.03
N LYS A 27 9.74 11.57 -5.09
CA LYS A 27 9.12 10.28 -5.42
C LYS A 27 9.75 9.10 -4.66
N LYS A 28 10.21 9.30 -3.43
CA LYS A 28 10.85 8.27 -2.60
C LYS A 28 10.10 8.10 -1.29
N TRP A 29 9.95 6.86 -0.83
CA TRP A 29 9.29 6.54 0.43
C TRP A 29 9.86 5.26 1.04
N SER A 30 9.61 5.05 2.34
CA SER A 30 10.00 3.84 3.05
C SER A 30 8.76 3.07 3.48
N CYS A 31 8.78 1.76 3.24
CA CYS A 31 7.73 0.88 3.74
C CYS A 31 7.72 0.89 5.27
N LYS A 32 6.59 1.21 5.90
CA LYS A 32 6.46 1.21 7.36
C LYS A 32 6.44 -0.18 7.98
N LEU A 33 6.17 -1.23 7.19
CA LEU A 33 6.14 -2.61 7.68
C LEU A 33 7.49 -3.32 7.54
N CYS A 34 8.13 -3.24 6.37
CA CYS A 34 9.38 -3.97 6.09
C CYS A 34 10.62 -3.08 6.00
N GLY A 35 10.50 -1.77 6.18
CA GLY A 35 11.62 -0.81 6.20
C GLY A 35 12.21 -0.44 4.83
N GLU A 36 11.91 -1.20 3.77
CA GLU A 36 12.51 -1.01 2.44
C GLU A 36 12.28 0.39 1.87
N LYS A 37 13.38 1.02 1.45
CA LYS A 37 13.38 2.32 0.75
C LYS A 37 13.11 2.08 -0.73
N GLN A 38 12.17 2.82 -1.29
CA GLN A 38 11.73 2.58 -2.66
C GLN A 38 11.25 3.85 -3.36
N SER A 39 11.27 3.80 -4.68
CA SER A 39 10.71 4.84 -5.54
C SER A 39 9.21 4.63 -5.75
N LEU A 40 8.46 5.71 -5.88
CA LEU A 40 7.07 5.68 -6.30
C LEU A 40 6.99 5.42 -7.80
N LEU A 41 6.60 4.20 -8.17
CA LEU A 41 6.39 3.80 -9.57
C LEU A 41 4.92 3.94 -10.01
N LYS A 42 3.98 3.59 -9.13
CA LYS A 42 2.54 3.57 -9.44
C LYS A 42 1.73 4.01 -8.22
N GLU A 43 0.75 4.88 -8.46
CA GLU A 43 -0.30 5.22 -7.51
C GLU A 43 -1.50 4.27 -7.74
N PHE A 44 -2.07 3.79 -6.64
CA PHE A 44 -3.25 2.91 -6.63
C PHE A 44 -4.53 3.64 -6.20
N GLY A 45 -4.41 4.94 -5.92
CA GLY A 45 -5.49 5.83 -5.52
C GLY A 45 -4.93 7.15 -5.02
N ARG A 46 -5.73 8.21 -5.05
CA ARG A 46 -5.35 9.55 -4.58
C ARG A 46 -6.59 10.27 -4.06
N GLY A 47 -6.43 11.08 -3.01
CA GLY A 47 -7.51 11.89 -2.45
C GLY A 47 -7.25 12.29 -1.00
N SER A 48 -8.34 12.43 -0.24
CA SER A 48 -8.26 12.74 1.18
C SER A 48 -7.59 11.61 1.97
N GLY A 49 -6.98 11.95 3.11
CA GLY A 49 -6.38 10.94 3.98
C GLY A 49 -7.38 9.89 4.47
N ALA A 50 -8.66 10.27 4.66
CA ALA A 50 -9.70 9.34 5.08
C ALA A 50 -10.04 8.32 3.97
N ASP A 51 -10.16 8.78 2.73
CA ASP A 51 -10.48 7.91 1.60
C ASP A 51 -9.31 6.98 1.27
N CYS A 52 -8.08 7.49 1.29
CA CYS A 52 -6.89 6.67 1.11
C CYS A 52 -6.76 5.60 2.21
N ARG A 53 -7.09 5.91 3.47
CA ARG A 53 -7.07 4.91 4.56
C ARG A 53 -8.08 3.79 4.32
N ARG A 54 -9.34 4.12 3.96
CA ARG A 54 -10.36 3.12 3.62
C ARG A 54 -9.93 2.26 2.44
N HIS A 55 -9.36 2.88 1.42
CA HIS A 55 -8.86 2.18 0.25
C HIS A 55 -7.72 1.21 0.61
N VAL A 56 -6.74 1.65 1.41
CA VAL A 56 -5.64 0.81 1.90
C VAL A 56 -6.14 -0.38 2.71
N GLN A 57 -7.13 -0.18 3.59
CA GLN A 57 -7.74 -1.27 4.35
C GLN A 57 -8.32 -2.34 3.41
N LYS A 58 -9.11 -1.94 2.40
CA LYS A 58 -9.66 -2.86 1.40
C LYS A 58 -8.55 -3.60 0.63
N LEU A 59 -7.54 -2.88 0.14
CA LEU A 59 -6.46 -3.50 -0.64
C LEU A 59 -5.62 -4.47 0.20
N ASN A 60 -5.33 -4.14 1.46
CA ASN A 60 -4.59 -5.03 2.35
C ASN A 60 -5.41 -6.25 2.79
N ALA A 61 -6.73 -6.13 2.94
CA ALA A 61 -7.60 -7.29 3.18
C ALA A 61 -7.53 -8.27 1.99
N MET A 62 -7.62 -7.77 0.75
CA MET A 62 -7.47 -8.60 -0.45
C MET A 62 -6.07 -9.21 -0.57
N ARG A 63 -5.01 -8.47 -0.21
CA ARG A 63 -3.64 -8.99 -0.12
C ARG A 63 -3.57 -10.15 0.89
N GLY A 64 -4.16 -9.99 2.07
CA GLY A 64 -4.19 -11.03 3.12
C GLY A 64 -4.86 -12.31 2.64
N ALA A 65 -6.08 -12.20 2.10
CA ALA A 65 -6.80 -13.34 1.54
C ALA A 65 -6.00 -14.07 0.45
N LYS A 66 -5.32 -13.34 -0.45
CA LYS A 66 -4.46 -13.93 -1.48
C LYS A 66 -3.25 -14.66 -0.89
N MET A 67 -2.66 -14.14 0.19
CA MET A 67 -1.55 -14.81 0.87
C MET A 67 -2.01 -16.11 1.53
N GLU A 68 -3.16 -16.09 2.22
CA GLU A 68 -3.75 -17.28 2.83
C GLU A 68 -4.07 -18.37 1.79
N GLU A 69 -4.63 -17.98 0.63
CA GLU A 69 -4.89 -18.90 -0.47
C GLU A 69 -3.59 -19.53 -1.02
N GLN A 70 -2.53 -18.73 -1.18
CA GLN A 70 -1.22 -19.22 -1.62
C GLN A 70 -0.57 -20.16 -0.60
N GLU A 71 -0.67 -19.84 0.68
CA GLU A 71 -0.19 -20.68 1.76
C GLU A 71 -0.96 -22.01 1.79
N ALA A 72 -2.29 -21.98 1.76
CA ALA A 72 -3.13 -23.18 1.71
C ALA A 72 -2.81 -24.06 0.49
N HIS A 73 -2.64 -23.46 -0.68
CA HIS A 73 -2.24 -24.18 -1.88
C HIS A 73 -0.84 -24.80 -1.73
N THR A 74 0.12 -24.06 -1.17
CA THR A 74 1.46 -24.59 -0.89
C THR A 74 1.38 -25.78 0.05
N TRP A 75 0.60 -25.69 1.14
CA TRP A 75 0.40 -26.80 2.08
C TRP A 75 -0.32 -28.00 1.47
N SER A 76 -1.23 -27.81 0.51
CA SER A 76 -1.91 -28.92 -0.18
C SER A 76 -1.03 -29.72 -1.14
N LEU A 77 0.12 -29.14 -1.54
CA LEU A 77 1.08 -29.78 -2.44
C LEU A 77 2.16 -30.60 -1.70
N TRP A 78 2.13 -30.58 -0.37
CA TRP A 78 3.01 -31.35 0.51
C TRP A 78 2.25 -32.55 1.07
#